data_AF-A0A811PGN8-F1
#
_entry.id   AF-A0A811PGN8-F1
#
_cell.length_a   1.000
_cell.length_b   1.000
_cell.length_c   1.000
_cell.angle_alpha   90.00
_cell.angle_beta   90.00
_cell.angle_gamma   90.00
#
_symmetry.space_group_name_H-M   'P 1'
#
loop_
_entity.id
_entity.type
_entity.pdbx_description
1 polymer ?
#
loop_
_entity_poly.entity_id
_entity_poly.type
_entity_poly.pdbx_seq_one_letter_code
_entity_poly.pdbx_strand_id
1 'polypeptide(L)'
;MAAALSSRVESWVRDQAARLQPWAAAWLPQAPRWPWPPPRPAWPWPGDRRRQLLRELCRAVRVDTVAELQELLCAMVLAECVYMRPVSEMMRYINKFKSDFGGNIVSLERVQPSLDHVPHRYLLAEAGDTLFATFIGTKQYK
;
A
#
# COMPACT_ATOMS: atom_id res chain seq x y z
N MET A 1 18.53 -25.86 -9.74
CA MET A 1 18.80 -24.42 -10.00
C MET A 1 18.01 -23.48 -9.08
N ALA A 2 16.72 -23.71 -8.80
CA ALA A 2 15.91 -22.82 -7.94
C ALA A 2 16.43 -22.63 -6.50
N ALA A 3 16.92 -23.70 -5.86
CA ALA A 3 17.43 -23.64 -4.48
C ALA A 3 18.67 -22.75 -4.32
N ALA A 4 19.53 -22.69 -5.35
CA ALA A 4 20.74 -21.85 -5.33
C ALA A 4 20.43 -20.36 -5.49
N LEU A 5 19.31 -20.01 -6.13
CA LEU A 5 18.82 -18.64 -6.21
C LEU A 5 18.16 -18.22 -4.89
N SER A 6 17.36 -19.09 -4.27
CA SER A 6 16.75 -18.84 -2.95
C SER A 6 17.83 -18.58 -1.89
N SER A 7 18.84 -19.44 -1.82
CA SER A 7 19.92 -19.30 -0.83
C SER A 7 20.72 -18.02 -1.03
N ARG A 8 20.91 -17.59 -2.28
CA ARG A 8 21.65 -16.36 -2.63
C ARG A 8 20.86 -15.10 -2.33
N VAL A 9 19.55 -15.12 -2.53
CA VAL A 9 18.64 -14.05 -2.13
C VAL A 9 18.57 -13.96 -0.60
N GLU A 10 18.44 -15.08 0.10
CA GLU A 10 18.42 -15.14 1.56
C GLU A 10 19.74 -14.67 2.20
N SER A 11 20.89 -15.00 1.58
CA SER A 11 22.18 -14.47 2.03
C SER A 11 22.28 -12.97 1.77
N TRP A 12 21.80 -12.49 0.63
CA TRP A 12 21.81 -11.07 0.30
C TRP A 12 20.90 -10.26 1.24
N VAL A 13 19.68 -10.75 1.54
CA VAL A 13 18.76 -10.11 2.49
C VAL A 13 19.37 -10.03 3.89
N ARG A 14 20.04 -11.09 4.35
CA ARG A 14 20.75 -11.08 5.65
C ARG A 14 21.90 -10.09 5.66
N ASP A 15 22.66 -10.01 4.58
CA ASP A 15 23.76 -9.06 4.43
C ASP A 15 23.27 -7.61 4.40
N GLN A 16 22.13 -7.35 3.75
CA GLN A 16 21.49 -6.03 3.75
C GLN A 16 20.95 -5.68 5.14
N ALA A 17 20.31 -6.62 5.83
CA ALA A 17 19.80 -6.42 7.19
C ALA A 17 20.93 -6.13 8.20
N ALA A 18 22.08 -6.80 8.06
CA ALA A 18 23.25 -6.56 8.90
C ALA A 18 23.94 -5.21 8.65
N ARG A 19 23.81 -4.65 7.43
CA ARG A 19 24.34 -3.33 7.06
C ARG A 19 23.47 -2.17 7.56
N LEU A 20 22.22 -2.42 7.92
CA LEU A 20 21.34 -1.43 8.52
C LEU A 20 21.72 -1.26 10.00
N GLN A 21 22.46 -0.19 10.30
CA GLN A 21 22.87 0.11 11.67
C GLN A 21 21.66 0.41 12.58
N PRO A 22 21.77 0.15 13.91
CA PRO A 22 20.67 0.33 14.87
C PRO A 22 20.09 1.74 14.93
N TRP A 23 20.86 2.76 14.54
CA TRP A 23 20.37 4.13 14.48
C TRP A 23 19.33 4.34 13.36
N ALA A 24 19.28 3.50 12.31
CA ALA A 24 18.21 3.56 11.32
C ALA A 24 16.82 3.34 11.95
N ALA A 25 16.74 2.61 13.08
CA ALA A 25 15.49 2.42 13.83
C ALA A 25 15.11 3.64 14.67
N ALA A 26 16.07 4.49 15.06
CA ALA A 26 15.83 5.68 15.90
C ALA A 26 15.24 6.86 15.13
N TRP A 27 15.31 6.85 13.79
CA TRP A 27 14.84 7.93 12.91
C TRP A 27 13.68 7.51 12.01
N LEU A 28 13.20 6.26 12.13
CA LEU A 28 11.93 5.88 11.50
C LEU A 28 10.83 6.69 12.21
N PRO A 29 10.14 7.64 11.55
CA PRO A 29 8.94 8.21 12.14
C PRO A 29 8.03 7.04 12.46
N GLN A 30 7.59 6.95 13.71
CA GLN A 30 6.73 5.88 14.17
C GLN A 30 5.61 5.72 13.14
N ALA A 31 5.59 4.57 12.46
CA ALA A 31 4.59 4.30 11.46
C ALA A 31 3.23 4.64 12.09
N PRO A 32 2.37 5.44 11.44
CA PRO A 32 1.06 5.74 12.00
C PRO A 32 0.44 4.40 12.42
N ARG A 33 0.20 4.27 13.73
CA ARG A 33 -0.49 3.10 14.32
C ARG A 33 -1.93 3.23 13.89
N TRP A 34 -2.18 2.88 12.64
CA TRP A 34 -3.54 2.77 12.15
C TRP A 34 -4.26 1.77 13.04
N PRO A 35 -5.47 2.08 13.51
CA PRO A 35 -6.26 1.21 14.38
C PRO A 35 -6.88 0.05 13.59
N TRP A 36 -6.16 -0.47 12.59
CA TRP A 36 -6.58 -1.66 11.89
C TRP A 36 -6.47 -2.83 12.87
N PRO A 37 -7.52 -3.66 13.00
CA PRO A 37 -7.44 -4.82 13.86
C PRO A 37 -6.25 -5.69 13.43
N PRO A 38 -5.53 -6.34 14.38
CA PRO A 38 -4.45 -7.25 14.04
C PRO A 38 -4.95 -8.32 13.06
N PRO A 39 -4.09 -8.87 12.18
CA PRO A 39 -4.46 -9.94 11.28
C PRO A 39 -5.09 -11.06 12.11
N ARG A 40 -6.40 -11.28 11.91
CA ARG A 40 -7.11 -12.33 12.65
C ARG A 40 -6.54 -13.67 12.21
N PRO A 41 -6.34 -14.64 13.13
CA PRO A 41 -5.93 -15.98 12.74
C PRO A 41 -6.93 -16.57 11.73
N ALA A 42 -6.42 -17.30 10.75
CA ALA A 42 -7.19 -17.94 9.70
C ALA A 42 -8.07 -19.05 10.30
N TRP A 43 -9.28 -18.68 10.77
CA TRP A 43 -10.31 -19.64 11.15
C TRP A 43 -10.94 -20.24 9.88
N PRO A 44 -11.19 -21.56 9.83
CA PRO A 44 -11.74 -22.22 8.66
C PRO A 44 -13.25 -21.92 8.55
N TRP A 45 -13.61 -20.86 7.84
CA TRP A 45 -14.98 -20.65 7.33
C TRP A 45 -14.91 -20.23 5.85
N PRO A 46 -15.43 -21.02 4.89
CA PRO A 46 -15.12 -20.86 3.48
C PRO A 46 -16.04 -19.81 2.83
N GLY A 47 -15.50 -18.66 2.42
CA GLY A 47 -16.12 -17.75 1.45
C GLY A 47 -17.27 -16.84 1.95
N ASP A 48 -18.24 -17.34 2.71
CA ASP A 48 -19.48 -16.59 3.02
C ASP A 48 -19.25 -15.36 3.90
N ARG A 49 -18.39 -15.46 4.91
CA ARG A 49 -18.04 -14.29 5.75
C ARG A 49 -17.33 -13.20 4.96
N ARG A 50 -16.44 -13.56 4.02
CA ARG A 50 -15.74 -12.58 3.18
C ARG A 50 -16.72 -11.84 2.27
N ARG A 51 -17.66 -12.55 1.66
CA ARG A 51 -18.72 -11.96 0.85
C ARG A 51 -19.62 -11.04 1.68
N GLN A 52 -19.99 -11.47 2.89
CA GLN A 52 -20.80 -10.66 3.81
C GLN A 52 -20.08 -9.37 4.21
N LEU A 53 -18.80 -9.47 4.61
CA LEU A 53 -17.96 -8.31 4.95
C LEU A 53 -17.83 -7.32 3.79
N LEU A 54 -17.61 -7.82 2.56
CA LEU A 54 -17.54 -6.96 1.37
C LEU A 54 -18.86 -6.22 1.13
N ARG A 55 -20.00 -6.89 1.28
CA ARG A 55 -21.33 -6.26 1.15
C ARG A 55 -21.57 -5.20 2.23
N GLU A 56 -21.15 -5.47 3.46
CA GLU A 56 -21.24 -4.51 4.56
C GLU A 56 -20.34 -3.29 4.31
N LEU A 57 -19.12 -3.52 3.82
CA LEU A 57 -18.20 -2.46 3.39
C LEU A 57 -18.79 -1.60 2.27
N CYS A 58 -19.30 -2.23 1.21
CA CYS A 58 -19.96 -1.53 0.11
C CYS A 58 -21.09 -0.63 0.62
N ARG A 59 -21.94 -1.14 1.52
CA ARG A 59 -23.01 -0.35 2.15
C ARG A 59 -22.48 0.80 3.00
N ALA A 60 -21.44 0.55 3.80
CA ALA A 60 -20.86 1.55 4.70
C ALA A 60 -20.27 2.74 3.94
N VAL A 61 -19.61 2.48 2.80
CA VAL A 61 -19.02 3.52 1.95
C VAL A 61 -19.95 3.98 0.82
N ARG A 62 -21.19 3.46 0.78
CA ARG A 62 -22.25 3.82 -0.18
C ARG A 62 -21.85 3.59 -1.64
N VAL A 63 -21.23 2.45 -1.93
CA VAL A 63 -20.92 1.97 -3.29
C VAL A 63 -21.76 0.74 -3.61
N ASP A 64 -22.12 0.59 -4.87
CA ASP A 64 -23.06 -0.45 -5.32
C ASP A 64 -22.34 -1.72 -5.74
N THR A 65 -21.09 -1.59 -6.20
CA THR A 65 -20.31 -2.72 -6.72
C THR A 65 -18.99 -2.94 -5.96
N VAL A 66 -18.46 -4.17 -6.04
CA VAL A 66 -17.13 -4.48 -5.49
C VAL A 66 -16.03 -3.78 -6.28
N ALA A 67 -16.23 -3.55 -7.58
CA ALA A 67 -15.30 -2.80 -8.41
C ALA A 67 -15.18 -1.34 -7.93
N GLU A 68 -16.30 -0.66 -7.70
CA GLU A 68 -16.31 0.69 -7.11
C GLU A 68 -15.65 0.72 -5.73
N LEU A 69 -15.88 -0.32 -4.91
CA LEU A 69 -15.18 -0.44 -3.63
C LEU A 69 -13.66 -0.55 -3.81
N GLN A 70 -13.17 -1.34 -4.77
CA GLN A 70 -11.76 -1.48 -5.07
C GLN A 70 -11.16 -0.15 -5.55
N GLU A 71 -11.83 0.56 -6.45
CA GLU A 71 -11.41 1.85 -6.96
C GLU A 71 -11.34 2.90 -5.84
N LEU A 72 -12.38 2.97 -5.00
CA LEU A 72 -12.44 3.86 -3.86
C LEU A 72 -11.29 3.59 -2.88
N LEU A 73 -11.05 2.33 -2.54
CA LEU A 73 -9.96 1.96 -1.63
C LEU A 73 -8.58 2.25 -2.24
N CYS A 74 -8.39 2.03 -3.55
CA CYS A 74 -7.17 2.42 -4.26
C CYS A 74 -6.95 3.93 -4.19
N ALA A 75 -8.00 4.73 -4.46
CA ALA A 75 -7.94 6.18 -4.35
C ALA A 75 -7.62 6.65 -2.92
N MET A 76 -8.22 6.03 -1.89
CA MET A 76 -7.93 6.33 -0.49
C MET A 76 -6.46 6.03 -0.12
N VAL A 77 -5.93 4.88 -0.53
CA VAL A 77 -4.53 4.51 -0.28
C VAL A 77 -3.58 5.50 -0.95
N LEU A 78 -3.85 5.89 -2.20
CA LEU A 78 -3.02 6.86 -2.91
C LEU A 78 -3.11 8.26 -2.29
N ALA A 79 -4.31 8.70 -1.87
CA ALA A 79 -4.52 9.98 -1.19
C ALA A 79 -3.76 10.07 0.13
N GLU A 80 -3.66 8.97 0.88
CA GLU A 80 -2.86 8.92 2.10
C GLU A 80 -1.35 8.89 1.78
N CYS A 81 -0.96 8.13 0.77
CA CYS A 81 0.45 7.90 0.47
C CYS A 81 1.14 9.06 -0.27
N VAL A 82 0.39 9.92 -0.97
CA VAL A 82 0.97 11.02 -1.80
C VAL A 82 1.84 12.00 -0.99
N TYR A 83 1.58 12.14 0.32
CA TYR A 83 2.36 13.01 1.21
C TYR A 83 3.62 12.35 1.78
N MET A 84 3.73 11.02 1.70
CA MET A 84 4.76 10.25 2.39
C MET A 84 6.15 10.41 1.75
N ARG A 85 7.16 10.56 2.62
CA ARG A 85 8.58 10.59 2.24
C ARG A 85 9.42 9.79 3.25
N PRO A 86 10.53 9.17 2.83
CA PRO A 86 11.03 9.07 1.45
C PRO A 86 10.15 8.18 0.55
N VAL A 87 10.35 8.25 -0.77
CA VAL A 87 9.58 7.45 -1.77
C VAL A 87 9.64 5.96 -1.47
N SER A 88 10.77 5.46 -0.95
CA SER A 88 10.92 4.07 -0.51
C SER A 88 9.93 3.68 0.58
N GLU A 89 9.69 4.56 1.56
CA GLU A 89 8.69 4.34 2.61
C GLU A 89 7.28 4.35 2.04
N MET A 90 6.96 5.33 1.20
CA MET A 90 5.67 5.39 0.50
C MET A 90 5.38 4.10 -0.27
N MET A 91 6.33 3.59 -1.05
CA MET A 91 6.20 2.32 -1.77
C MET A 91 6.03 1.14 -0.81
N ARG A 92 6.73 1.14 0.32
CA ARG A 92 6.56 0.13 1.38
C ARG A 92 5.15 0.14 1.96
N TYR A 93 4.58 1.32 2.24
CA TYR A 93 3.21 1.45 2.74
C TYR A 93 2.18 0.96 1.73
N ILE A 94 2.32 1.35 0.45
CA ILE A 94 1.42 0.90 -0.61
C ILE A 94 1.44 -0.64 -0.70
N ASN A 95 2.63 -1.25 -0.70
CA ASN A 95 2.76 -2.70 -0.76
C ASN A 95 2.22 -3.38 0.49
N LYS A 96 2.37 -2.76 1.67
CA LYS A 96 1.75 -3.24 2.91
C LYS A 96 0.22 -3.23 2.81
N PHE A 97 -0.38 -2.16 2.29
CA PHE A 97 -1.83 -2.12 2.09
C PHE A 97 -2.28 -3.24 1.14
N LYS A 98 -1.58 -3.46 0.02
CA LYS A 98 -1.87 -4.60 -0.87
C LYS A 98 -1.84 -5.93 -0.11
N SER A 99 -0.83 -6.16 0.72
CA SER A 99 -0.70 -7.42 1.49
C SER A 99 -1.78 -7.57 2.56
N ASP A 100 -2.13 -6.49 3.28
CA ASP A 100 -3.13 -6.51 4.35
C ASP A 100 -4.53 -6.86 3.81
N PHE A 101 -4.82 -6.50 2.55
CA PHE A 101 -6.06 -6.85 1.85
C PHE A 101 -5.96 -8.10 0.97
N GLY A 102 -4.89 -8.90 1.12
CA GLY A 102 -4.69 -10.15 0.39
C GLY A 102 -4.61 -9.99 -1.13
N GLY A 103 -4.15 -8.83 -1.61
CA GLY A 103 -3.88 -8.51 -3.02
C GLY A 103 -5.09 -8.40 -3.95
N ASN A 104 -6.30 -8.67 -3.44
CA ASN A 104 -7.50 -8.78 -4.27
C ASN A 104 -8.45 -7.56 -4.15
N ILE A 105 -8.39 -6.83 -3.04
CA ILE A 105 -9.27 -5.67 -2.81
C ILE A 105 -8.53 -4.36 -3.12
N VAL A 106 -7.23 -4.28 -2.84
CA VAL A 106 -6.37 -3.17 -3.23
C VAL A 106 -5.33 -3.73 -4.21
N SER A 107 -5.54 -3.46 -5.50
CA SER A 107 -4.78 -4.07 -6.60
C SER A 107 -4.12 -3.01 -7.49
N LEU A 108 -3.27 -2.16 -6.90
CA LEU A 108 -2.43 -1.26 -7.70
C LEU A 108 -1.33 -2.08 -8.38
N GLU A 109 -1.23 -2.05 -9.69
CA GLU A 109 -0.22 -2.81 -10.46
C GLU A 109 1.07 -2.02 -10.56
N ARG A 110 0.95 -0.75 -10.95
CA ARG A 110 2.08 0.17 -11.13
C ARG A 110 1.82 1.44 -10.33
N VAL A 111 2.87 1.98 -9.73
CA VAL A 111 2.84 3.28 -9.06
C VAL A 111 4.07 4.06 -9.47
N GLN A 112 3.85 5.26 -9.99
CA GLN A 112 4.89 6.19 -10.39
C GLN A 112 4.77 7.47 -9.56
N PRO A 113 5.72 7.74 -8.66
CA PRO A 113 5.80 9.02 -7.98
C PRO A 113 6.34 10.12 -8.90
N SER A 114 6.00 11.37 -8.57
CA SER A 114 6.64 12.55 -9.15
C SER A 114 8.16 12.49 -8.99
N LEU A 115 8.88 12.92 -10.02
CA LEU A 115 10.34 13.03 -9.99
C LEU A 115 10.80 14.07 -8.98
N ASP A 116 11.99 13.90 -8.41
CA ASP A 116 12.47 14.75 -7.31
C ASP A 116 12.66 16.23 -7.68
N HIS A 117 12.87 16.53 -8.96
CA HIS A 117 13.01 17.91 -9.45
C HIS A 117 11.67 18.59 -9.77
N VAL A 118 10.54 17.87 -9.72
CA VAL A 118 9.23 18.44 -10.03
C VAL A 118 8.67 19.12 -8.78
N PRO A 119 8.25 20.40 -8.86
CA PRO A 119 7.76 21.15 -7.70
C PRO A 119 6.41 20.62 -7.20
N HIS A 120 5.55 20.17 -8.12
CA HIS A 120 4.25 19.59 -7.79
C HIS A 120 4.38 18.10 -7.52
N ARG A 121 3.92 17.67 -6.35
CA ARG A 121 3.93 16.27 -5.97
C ARG A 121 2.66 15.59 -6.45
N TYR A 122 2.87 14.46 -7.12
CA TYR A 122 1.80 13.62 -7.60
C TYR A 122 2.18 12.14 -7.56
N LEU A 123 1.16 11.29 -7.56
CA LEU A 123 1.25 9.85 -7.75
C LEU A 123 0.37 9.47 -8.93
N LEU A 124 0.95 8.74 -9.89
CA LEU A 124 0.20 8.04 -10.92
C LEU A 124 0.16 6.56 -10.55
N ALA A 125 -0.98 5.92 -10.73
CA ALA A 125 -1.08 4.49 -10.51
C ALA A 125 -2.08 3.83 -11.45
N GLU A 126 -1.83 2.57 -11.76
CA GLU A 126 -2.64 1.74 -12.66
C GLU A 126 -3.22 0.57 -11.86
N ALA A 127 -4.49 0.25 -12.05
CA ALA A 127 -5.12 -0.97 -11.55
C ALA A 127 -6.16 -1.46 -12.56
N GLY A 128 -5.88 -2.58 -13.24
CA GLY A 128 -6.75 -3.05 -14.32
C GLY A 128 -6.94 -1.99 -15.40
N ASP A 129 -8.19 -1.59 -15.64
CA ASP A 129 -8.57 -0.60 -16.65
C ASP A 129 -8.66 0.84 -16.10
N THR A 130 -8.29 1.03 -14.82
CA THR A 130 -8.43 2.31 -14.12
C THR A 130 -7.07 2.96 -13.88
N LEU A 131 -6.92 4.20 -14.37
CA LEU A 131 -5.75 5.05 -14.12
C LEU A 131 -6.07 6.08 -13.03
N PHE A 132 -5.29 6.08 -11.96
CA PHE A 132 -5.38 7.04 -10.86
C PHE A 132 -4.32 8.11 -10.99
N ALA A 133 -4.73 9.37 -10.75
CA ALA A 133 -3.82 10.49 -10.59
C ALA A 133 -4.16 11.23 -9.30
N THR A 134 -3.23 11.24 -8.35
CA THR A 134 -3.38 11.89 -7.05
C THR A 134 -2.36 13.00 -6.92
N PHE A 135 -2.81 14.20 -6.58
CA PHE A 135 -1.96 15.39 -6.46
C PHE A 135 -1.99 15.92 -5.04
N ILE A 136 -0.85 16.43 -4.57
CA ILE A 136 -0.84 17.25 -3.37
C ILE A 136 -1.42 18.62 -3.74
N GLY A 137 -2.47 19.03 -3.02
CA GLY A 137 -3.02 20.36 -3.17
C GLY A 137 -1.95 21.42 -2.97
N THR A 138 -1.82 22.33 -3.93
CA THR A 138 -0.92 23.47 -3.78
C THR A 138 -1.62 24.50 -2.89
N LYS A 139 -1.22 24.63 -1.63
CA LYS A 139 -1.42 25.91 -0.96
C LYS A 139 -0.52 26.90 -1.71
N GLN A 140 -1.10 27.66 -2.63
CA GLN A 140 -0.43 28.84 -3.15
C GLN A 140 -0.17 29.75 -1.95
N TYR A 141 1.08 29.79 -1.48
CA TYR A 141 1.54 30.92 -0.71
C TYR A 141 1.61 32.08 -1.71
N LYS A 142 0.76 33.09 -1.50
CA LYS A 142 0.85 34.37 -2.21
C LYS A 142 2.18 35.05 -1.88
#